data_AF-D3YXM1-F1
#
_entry.id   AF-D3YXM1-F1
#
_cell.length_a   1.000
_cell.length_b   1.000
_cell.length_c   1.000
_cell.angle_alpha   90.00
_cell.angle_beta   90.00
_cell.angle_gamma   90.00
#
_symmetry.space_group_name_H-M   'P 1'
#
loop_
_entity.id
_entity.type
_entity.pdbx_description
1 polymer ?
#
loop_
_entity_poly.entity_id
_entity_poly.type
_entity_poly.pdbx_seq_one_letter_code
_entity_poly.pdbx_strand_id
1 'polypeptide(L)'
;MGHALCVCSRGTVIIDNKRYLFVQKLGEGGFSYVDLVEGLHDGHFYALKRILCHEQQDQEEAQREAEMHRLFQHPNILRLMAYSLKERGAKHEAWLLLPFFKVREACTYRGDCNIVQPHQRLWAGKHKHSRS
;
A
#
# COMPACT_ATOMS: atom_id res chain seq x y z
N MET A 1 -12.76 29.16 21.49
CA MET A 1 -12.36 29.26 20.07
C MET A 1 -11.92 27.89 19.58
N GLY A 2 -12.87 26.98 19.29
CA GLY A 2 -12.57 25.65 18.78
C GLY A 2 -12.62 25.68 17.26
N HIS A 3 -11.47 25.70 16.60
CA HIS A 3 -11.40 25.53 15.15
C HIS A 3 -11.70 24.05 14.87
N ALA A 4 -12.93 23.76 14.45
CA ALA A 4 -13.27 22.50 13.80
C ALA A 4 -12.42 22.42 12.52
N LEU A 5 -11.31 21.70 12.59
CA LEU A 5 -10.54 21.31 11.42
C LEU A 5 -11.48 20.50 10.53
N CYS A 6 -11.98 21.16 9.49
CA CYS A 6 -12.83 20.58 8.47
C CYS A 6 -12.14 19.33 7.90
N VAL A 7 -12.66 18.13 8.25
CA VAL A 7 -12.23 16.82 7.74
C VAL A 7 -12.62 16.63 6.25
N CYS A 8 -13.29 17.61 5.63
CA CYS A 8 -13.95 17.44 4.34
C CYS A 8 -13.02 17.39 3.11
N SER A 9 -11.69 17.51 3.27
CA SER A 9 -10.73 17.43 2.15
C SER A 9 -9.84 16.19 2.17
N ARG A 10 -9.89 15.38 3.23
CA ARG A 10 -9.08 14.16 3.33
C ARG A 10 -9.82 13.01 2.65
N GLY A 11 -9.25 12.50 1.55
CA GLY A 11 -9.84 11.40 0.78
C GLY A 11 -10.13 10.20 1.67
N THR A 12 -11.39 9.80 1.74
CA THR A 12 -11.80 8.56 2.42
C THR A 12 -11.82 7.42 1.42
N VAL A 13 -11.25 6.28 1.79
CA VAL A 13 -11.25 5.06 0.98
C VAL A 13 -12.03 3.96 1.70
N ILE A 14 -12.69 3.09 0.91
CA ILE A 14 -13.50 1.99 1.43
C ILE A 14 -12.92 0.66 0.93
N ILE A 15 -12.53 -0.18 1.88
CA ILE A 15 -11.93 -1.51 1.67
C ILE A 15 -12.64 -2.48 2.61
N ASP A 16 -13.19 -3.59 2.08
CA ASP A 16 -13.97 -4.58 2.83
C ASP A 16 -15.04 -3.97 3.75
N ASN A 17 -15.87 -3.07 3.21
CA ASN A 17 -16.91 -2.33 3.94
C ASN A 17 -16.42 -1.48 5.14
N LYS A 18 -15.11 -1.29 5.29
CA LYS A 18 -14.51 -0.43 6.32
C LYS A 18 -14.02 0.87 5.69
N ARG A 19 -14.21 1.97 6.41
CA ARG A 19 -13.76 3.30 6.00
C ARG A 19 -12.38 3.59 6.57
N TYR A 20 -11.51 4.11 5.72
CA TYR A 20 -10.17 4.55 6.08
C TYR A 20 -9.95 5.98 5.60
N LEU A 21 -9.35 6.80 6.46
CA LEU A 21 -9.02 8.18 6.17
C LEU A 21 -7.59 8.25 5.65
N PHE A 22 -7.38 8.87 4.49
CA PHE A 22 -6.04 9.19 4.02
C PHE A 22 -5.35 10.17 4.97
N VAL A 23 -4.15 9.81 5.43
CA VAL A 23 -3.34 10.63 6.34
C VAL A 23 -2.23 11.32 5.56
N GLN A 24 -1.36 10.54 4.93
CA GLN A 24 -0.22 11.04 4.15
C GLN A 24 0.33 9.96 3.21
N LYS A 25 1.11 10.35 2.21
CA LYS A 25 1.88 9.40 1.39
C LYS A 25 3.12 8.93 2.14
N LEU A 26 3.40 7.63 2.13
CA LEU A 26 4.59 7.01 2.72
C LEU A 26 5.71 6.80 1.69
N GLY A 27 5.35 6.48 0.44
CA GLY A 27 6.32 6.21 -0.61
C GLY A 27 5.69 6.06 -2.00
N GLU A 28 6.56 6.08 -3.01
CA GLU A 28 6.24 5.86 -4.41
C GLU A 28 7.32 4.99 -5.04
N GLY A 29 6.90 3.92 -5.71
CA GLY A 29 7.71 3.20 -6.70
C GLY A 29 7.23 3.54 -8.11
N GLY A 30 7.89 2.99 -9.13
CA GLY A 30 7.56 3.30 -10.53
C GLY A 30 6.10 3.01 -10.94
N PHE A 31 5.47 2.01 -10.33
CA PHE A 31 4.10 1.57 -10.64
C PHE A 31 3.25 1.32 -9.38
N SER A 32 3.68 1.83 -8.24
CA SER A 32 2.94 1.65 -6.99
C SER A 32 3.10 2.81 -6.02
N TYR A 33 2.08 3.03 -5.21
CA TYR A 33 2.05 4.04 -4.18
C TYR A 33 1.80 3.38 -2.84
N VAL A 34 2.38 3.92 -1.78
CA VAL A 34 2.09 3.50 -0.41
C VAL A 34 1.60 4.70 0.36
N ASP A 35 0.38 4.61 0.87
CA ASP A 35 -0.26 5.67 1.64
C ASP A 35 -0.47 5.21 3.09
N LEU A 36 -0.30 6.13 4.04
CA LEU A 36 -0.72 5.95 5.41
C LEU A 36 -2.22 6.27 5.49
N VAL A 37 -2.98 5.32 6.00
CA VAL A 37 -4.42 5.48 6.23
C VAL A 37 -4.77 5.15 7.68
N GLU A 38 -5.78 5.82 8.21
CA GLU A 38 -6.31 5.59 9.55
C GLU A 38 -7.67 4.91 9.45
N GLY A 39 -7.86 3.78 10.14
CA GLY A 39 -9.15 3.10 10.19
C GLY A 39 -10.15 3.90 11.01
N LEU A 40 -11.23 4.38 10.39
CA LEU A 40 -12.28 5.11 11.12
C LEU A 40 -13.10 4.25 12.08
N HIS A 41 -12.90 2.93 12.03
CA HIS A 41 -13.61 1.94 12.85
C HIS A 41 -12.85 1.57 14.13
N ASP A 42 -11.53 1.76 14.15
CA ASP A 42 -10.65 1.31 15.23
C ASP A 42 -9.55 2.32 15.63
N GLY A 43 -9.37 3.39 14.85
CA GLY A 43 -8.33 4.42 15.07
C GLY A 43 -6.91 3.94 14.80
N HIS A 44 -6.72 2.73 14.25
CA HIS A 44 -5.38 2.21 13.96
C HIS A 44 -4.84 2.74 12.62
N PHE A 45 -3.52 2.84 12.53
CA PHE A 45 -2.84 3.19 11.30
C PHE A 45 -2.49 1.96 10.46
N TYR A 46 -2.64 2.09 9.15
CA TYR A 46 -2.40 1.06 8.16
C TYR A 46 -1.61 1.63 6.98
N ALA A 47 -0.84 0.78 6.31
CA ALA A 47 -0.20 1.09 5.05
C ALA A 47 -1.06 0.53 3.90
N LEU A 48 -1.52 1.41 3.02
CA LEU A 48 -2.27 1.05 1.82
C LEU A 48 -1.32 1.07 0.63
N LYS A 49 -0.95 -0.11 0.13
CA LYS A 49 -0.19 -0.25 -1.11
C LYS A 49 -1.16 -0.30 -2.28
N ARG A 50 -1.07 0.66 -3.21
CA ARG A 50 -1.84 0.75 -4.44
C ARG A 50 -0.92 0.42 -5.62
N ILE A 51 -1.20 -0.66 -6.31
CA ILE A 51 -0.46 -1.09 -7.51
C ILE A 51 -1.28 -0.65 -8.72
N LEU A 52 -0.68 0.12 -9.63
CA LEU A 52 -1.30 0.47 -10.89
C LEU A 52 -1.20 -0.73 -11.84
N CYS A 53 -2.34 -1.20 -12.34
CA CYS A 53 -2.39 -2.29 -13.31
C CYS A 53 -2.72 -1.70 -14.69
N HIS A 54 -1.79 -1.83 -15.63
CA HIS A 54 -1.97 -1.42 -17.02
C HIS A 54 -2.43 -2.59 -17.89
N GLU A 55 -1.97 -3.80 -17.56
CA GLU A 55 -2.28 -5.03 -18.29
C GLU A 55 -2.86 -6.09 -17.35
N GLN A 56 -3.45 -7.15 -17.94
CA GLN A 56 -3.97 -8.29 -17.17
C GLN A 56 -2.87 -8.97 -16.35
N GLN A 57 -1.65 -9.03 -16.89
CA GLN A 57 -0.49 -9.60 -16.20
C GLN A 57 -0.17 -8.86 -14.88
N ASP A 58 -0.35 -7.53 -14.83
CA ASP A 58 -0.14 -6.76 -13.60
C ASP A 58 -1.17 -7.11 -12.52
N GLN A 59 -2.41 -7.39 -12.94
CA GLN A 59 -3.47 -7.82 -12.03
C GLN A 59 -3.17 -9.20 -11.46
N GLU A 60 -2.73 -10.14 -12.30
CA GLU A 60 -2.33 -11.49 -11.88
C GLU A 60 -1.14 -11.44 -10.92
N GLU A 61 -0.15 -10.57 -11.17
CA GLU A 61 1.00 -10.43 -10.26
C GLU A 61 0.59 -9.82 -8.92
N ALA A 62 -0.29 -8.81 -8.92
CA ALA A 62 -0.83 -8.23 -7.70
C ALA A 62 -1.70 -9.22 -6.91
N GLN A 63 -2.49 -10.03 -7.60
CA GLN A 63 -3.27 -11.11 -6.98
C GLN A 63 -2.35 -12.15 -6.35
N ARG A 64 -1.31 -12.60 -7.07
CA ARG A 64 -0.31 -13.52 -6.55
C ARG A 64 0.39 -12.97 -5.32
N GLU A 65 0.71 -11.67 -5.30
CA GLU A 65 1.27 -11.02 -4.10
C GLU A 65 0.30 -11.10 -2.92
N ALA A 66 -0.98 -10.78 -3.13
CA ALA A 66 -1.99 -10.87 -2.10
C ALA A 66 -2.18 -12.31 -1.58
N GLU A 67 -2.19 -13.30 -2.48
CA GLU A 67 -2.26 -14.72 -2.12
C GLU A 67 -1.06 -15.15 -1.28
N MET A 68 0.16 -14.78 -1.67
CA MET A 68 1.37 -15.07 -0.89
C MET A 68 1.26 -14.51 0.53
N HIS A 69 0.81 -13.25 0.69
CA HIS A 69 0.60 -12.69 2.02
C HIS A 69 -0.50 -13.40 2.84
N ARG A 70 -1.48 -14.04 2.19
CA ARG A 70 -2.53 -14.84 2.86
C ARG A 70 -2.01 -16.19 3.33
N LEU A 71 -1.08 -16.80 2.60
CA LEU A 71 -0.54 -18.12 2.92
C LEU A 71 0.34 -18.11 4.18
N PHE A 72 0.99 -16.99 4.49
CA PHE A 72 1.91 -16.90 5.62
C PHE A 72 1.28 -16.20 6.82
N GLN A 73 1.05 -16.95 7.89
CA GLN A 73 0.68 -16.41 9.20
C GLN A 73 1.81 -16.66 10.20
N HIS A 74 2.77 -15.73 10.26
CA HIS A 74 3.91 -15.80 11.18
C HIS A 74 4.16 -14.41 11.78
N PRO A 75 4.55 -14.28 13.07
CA PRO A 75 4.78 -12.99 13.72
C PRO A 75 5.80 -12.09 13.00
N ASN A 76 6.70 -12.66 12.20
CA ASN A 76 7.74 -11.93 11.45
C ASN A 76 7.39 -11.69 9.96
N ILE A 77 6.21 -12.11 9.50
CA ILE A 77 5.77 -11.92 8.11
C ILE A 77 4.61 -10.93 8.10
N LEU A 78 4.67 -9.93 7.20
CA LEU A 78 3.58 -8.96 7.06
C LEU A 78 2.29 -9.68 6.65
N ARG A 79 1.30 -9.65 7.53
CA ARG A 79 -0.03 -10.15 7.23
C ARG A 79 -0.79 -9.16 6.34
N LEU A 80 -1.47 -9.68 5.33
CA LEU A 80 -2.47 -8.92 4.57
C LEU A 80 -3.74 -8.76 5.40
N MET A 81 -4.15 -7.51 5.63
CA MET A 81 -5.38 -7.19 6.37
C MET A 81 -6.60 -7.20 5.44
N ALA A 82 -6.44 -6.71 4.22
CA ALA A 82 -7.48 -6.71 3.20
C ALA A 82 -6.85 -6.61 1.79
N TYR A 83 -7.57 -7.09 0.78
CA TYR A 83 -7.23 -6.93 -0.63
C TYR A 83 -8.46 -6.60 -1.45
N SER A 84 -8.35 -5.62 -2.34
CA SER A 84 -9.43 -5.23 -3.25
C SER A 84 -8.84 -4.82 -4.59
N LEU A 85 -9.45 -5.30 -5.66
CA LEU A 85 -9.28 -4.70 -6.99
C LEU A 85 -10.23 -3.51 -7.10
N LYS A 86 -9.76 -2.40 -7.68
CA LYS A 86 -10.51 -1.18 -7.91
C LYS A 86 -10.40 -0.79 -9.37
N GLU A 87 -11.54 -0.53 -9.98
CA GLU A 87 -11.64 -0.06 -11.35
C GLU A 87 -12.19 1.36 -11.33
N ARG A 88 -11.43 2.30 -11.90
CA ARG A 88 -11.86 3.70 -12.02
C ARG A 88 -11.70 4.14 -13.47
N GLY A 89 -12.71 3.84 -14.27
CA GLY A 89 -12.69 4.08 -15.72
C GLY A 89 -11.64 3.18 -16.37
N ALA A 90 -10.67 3.76 -17.07
CA ALA A 90 -9.59 3.02 -17.72
C ALA A 90 -8.46 2.58 -16.76
N LYS A 91 -8.47 3.04 -15.50
CA LYS A 91 -7.42 2.71 -14.52
C LYS A 91 -7.86 1.53 -13.67
N HIS A 92 -7.04 0.49 -13.65
CA HIS A 92 -7.18 -0.64 -12.74
C HIS A 92 -6.13 -0.50 -11.65
N GLU A 93 -6.53 -0.66 -10.39
CA GLU A 93 -5.62 -0.61 -9.24
C GLU A 93 -5.88 -1.80 -8.33
N ALA A 94 -4.81 -2.46 -7.90
CA ALA A 94 -4.86 -3.46 -6.84
C ALA A 94 -4.45 -2.83 -5.51
N TRP A 95 -5.30 -2.96 -4.50
CA TRP A 95 -5.10 -2.37 -3.19
C TRP A 95 -4.82 -3.46 -2.16
N LEU A 96 -3.67 -3.36 -1.50
CA LEU A 96 -3.25 -4.24 -0.41
C LEU A 96 -3.17 -3.42 0.88
N LEU A 97 -4.01 -3.76 1.85
CA LEU A 97 -3.99 -3.14 3.18
C LEU A 97 -3.08 -3.94 4.10
N LEU A 98 -2.07 -3.27 4.66
CA LEU A 98 -1.03 -3.85 5.49
C LEU A 98 -0.95 -3.12 6.84
N PRO A 99 -0.51 -3.79 7.91
CA PRO A 99 -0.24 -3.12 9.18
C PRO A 99 0.88 -2.08 9.02
N PHE A 100 0.69 -0.89 9.60
CA PHE A 100 1.72 0.15 9.64
C PHE A 100 2.59 0.00 10.89
N PHE A 101 3.90 -0.12 10.71
CA PHE A 101 4.87 -0.12 11.81
C PHE A 101 5.71 1.15 11.76
N LYS A 102 5.56 1.99 12.79
CA LYS A 102 6.42 3.16 12.96
C LYS A 102 7.79 2.70 13.47
N VAL A 103 8.74 2.53 12.56
CA VAL A 103 10.14 2.29 12.94
C VAL A 103 10.65 3.56 13.61
N ARG A 104 10.97 3.49 14.90
CA ARG A 104 11.75 4.53 15.58
C ARG A 104 13.18 4.41 15.05
N GLU A 105 13.73 5.51 14.56
CA GLU A 105 14.97 5.62 13.78
C GLU A 105 16.07 4.62 14.16
N ALA A 106 16.40 3.74 13.22
CA ALA A 106 17.72 3.14 13.06
C ALA A 106 17.80 2.48 11.67
N CYS A 107 18.13 3.26 10.65
CA CYS A 107 18.91 2.86 9.47
C CYS A 107 18.91 3.99 8.42
N THR A 108 19.72 5.01 8.68
CA THR A 108 20.24 5.92 7.65
C THR A 108 21.30 5.19 6.83
N TYR A 109 20.91 4.35 5.89
CA TYR A 109 21.80 3.94 4.80
C TYR A 109 21.06 4.03 3.46
N ARG A 110 21.25 5.19 2.80
CA ARG A 110 20.91 5.52 1.41
C ARG A 110 19.42 5.42 1.02
N GLY A 111 18.77 6.57 0.94
CA GLY A 111 17.93 6.96 -0.21
C GLY A 111 16.58 6.28 -0.44
N ASP A 112 16.29 5.14 0.18
CA ASP A 112 15.05 4.39 -0.04
C ASP A 112 14.32 4.21 1.30
N CYS A 113 13.57 5.23 1.72
CA CYS A 113 12.62 5.06 2.83
C CYS A 113 11.40 4.26 2.34
N ASN A 114 11.61 2.98 2.04
CA ASN A 114 10.54 2.05 1.70
C ASN A 114 10.05 1.41 3.00
N ILE A 115 8.90 1.87 3.49
CA ILE A 115 8.16 1.31 4.65
C ILE A 115 7.54 -0.06 4.30
N VAL A 116 8.03 -0.75 3.27
CA VAL A 116 7.59 -2.10 2.89
C VAL A 116 8.83 -2.99 2.77
N GLN A 117 8.77 -4.16 3.41
CA GLN A 117 9.88 -5.08 3.69
C GLN A 117 10.95 -5.22 2.59
N PRO A 118 12.21 -5.55 2.96
CA PRO A 118 13.29 -5.84 2.01
C PRO A 118 12.97 -6.97 1.02
N HIS A 119 12.04 -7.89 1.33
CA HIS A 119 11.62 -8.94 0.38
C HIS A 119 10.80 -8.38 -0.80
N GLN A 120 10.17 -7.20 -0.66
CA GLN A 120 9.48 -6.53 -1.76
C GLN A 120 10.40 -5.69 -2.65
N ARG A 121 11.71 -5.56 -2.33
CA ARG A 121 12.71 -4.98 -3.25
C ARG A 121 12.85 -5.75 -4.57
N LEU A 122 12.33 -6.98 -4.65
CA LEU A 122 12.24 -7.72 -5.91
C LEU A 122 11.38 -7.02 -6.98
N TRP A 123 10.47 -6.12 -6.60
CA TRP A 123 9.66 -5.34 -7.54
C TRP A 123 10.38 -4.14 -8.17
N ALA A 124 11.53 -3.71 -7.62
CA ALA A 124 12.32 -2.63 -8.21
C ALA A 124 13.25 -3.10 -9.35
N GLY A 125 13.29 -4.41 -9.64
CA GLY A 125 14.31 -5.03 -10.51
C GLY A 125 13.85 -5.57 -11.87
N LYS A 126 12.55 -5.72 -12.13
CA LYS A 126 12.08 -6.26 -13.41
C LYS A 126 11.53 -5.14 -14.29
N HIS A 127 12.43 -4.51 -15.03
CA HIS A 127 12.25 -3.92 -16.38
C HIS A 127 13.42 -2.97 -16.68
N LYS A 128 14.66 -3.48 -16.57
CA LYS A 128 15.76 -3.01 -17.42
C LYS A 128 16.07 -4.13 -18.41
N HIS A 129 15.27 -4.22 -19.47
CA HIS A 129 15.70 -4.82 -20.74
C HIS A 129 14.82 -4.26 -21.85
N SER A 130 15.24 -3.11 -22.38
CA SER A 130 15.05 -2.74 -23.77
C SER A 130 15.91 -1.52 -24.03
N ARG A 131 17.01 -1.74 -24.77
CA ARG A 131 17.57 -0.85 -25.79
C ARG A 131 18.83 -1.52 -26.34
N SER A 132 18.63 -2.30 -27.40
CA SER A 132 19.54 -2.32 -28.53
C SER A 132 19.63 -0.92 -29.15
#